data_AF-A0AA39RMX5-F1
#
_entry.id   AF-A0AA39RMX5-F1
#
_cell.length_a   1.000
_cell.length_b   1.000
_cell.length_c   1.000
_cell.angle_alpha   90.00
_cell.angle_beta   90.00
_cell.angle_gamma   90.00
#
_symmetry.space_group_name_H-M   'P 1'
#
loop_
_entity.id
_entity.type
_entity.pdbx_description
1 polymer ?
#
loop_
_entity_poly.entity_id
_entity_poly.type
_entity_poly.pdbx_seq_one_letter_code
_entity_poly.pdbx_strand_id
1 'polypeptide(L)'
;MGSMALNEKPHAVCIPYPAQGHINPMLKVAKLLHNKGFHITFVNSEFNHKRLLKSRGPKALDGLPTFRFETIPDGLPPTDVDATQDIPSLCFSTRKHGLAPFKQLLNKLNDSSDVPPVTCILSDGAMSFTLDAAEELGVPEVLFWTTSACGFLAYCHYHQLVEKGYTPLKDESCITNGYLETVIDWIPGMKDIRLRDIPSFVRTTDPDCFMLEFLIHETTRARKASAIILNTFDDLEHEMLGAFKSILPPVYSIGPLHLRINQLPDNDLKQIGKMNMSHGMFTNRTRHLDLNNEGHSRWHEADTTQTLNEEYNPNDTYNNSDCKFHVPFAQGHVSTTPVMFDYNLVQLTNDLLHSELVSLQATYIMGKEFISVTDAEEFYKKYSYEFVTEHSHMLSPGNHSQFLRSHRNVKDYDLAQVQSLRLVGMKSSQMIDQLMDQAGSYAAVGHTGKDLQNQLDAICRYASYNSDADSIISYMTAKSKMDQRFFFWYTILEDDSMGNLFWTDSMSRYDYRYFGDVISFDSMYRTNCYNRSLEIFFGVNNHTKTTIFGFRLLVDEMVETYTWIL
;
A
#
# COMPACT_ATOMS: atom_id res chain seq x y z
N MET A 1 -29.63 16.90 15.98
CA MET A 1 -29.31 16.62 17.39
C MET A 1 -28.61 17.84 17.97
N GLY A 2 -28.75 18.13 19.27
CA GLY A 2 -28.09 19.29 19.88
C GLY A 2 -26.57 19.15 19.85
N SER A 3 -25.85 20.25 19.61
CA SER A 3 -24.39 20.26 19.69
C SER A 3 -23.97 20.23 21.16
N MET A 4 -23.44 19.11 21.63
CA MET A 4 -22.72 19.05 22.91
C MET A 4 -21.54 20.03 22.89
N ALA A 5 -21.24 20.63 24.05
CA ALA A 5 -20.06 21.47 24.20
C ALA A 5 -18.79 20.63 24.01
N LEU A 6 -17.67 21.25 23.65
CA LEU A 6 -16.42 20.54 23.36
C LEU A 6 -16.02 19.62 24.53
N ASN A 7 -16.04 20.14 25.75
CA ASN A 7 -15.66 19.43 26.98
C ASN A 7 -16.65 18.33 27.42
N GLU A 8 -17.79 18.17 26.74
CA GLU A 8 -18.80 17.14 27.04
C GLU A 8 -18.71 15.94 26.08
N LYS A 9 -17.91 16.03 25.01
CA LYS A 9 -17.78 14.95 24.03
C LYS A 9 -16.80 13.87 24.53
N PRO A 10 -17.17 12.57 24.47
CA PRO A 10 -16.21 11.52 24.75
C PRO A 10 -15.11 11.53 23.69
N HIS A 11 -13.86 11.36 24.13
CA HIS A 11 -12.68 11.40 23.27
C HIS A 11 -12.03 10.01 23.26
N ALA A 12 -12.04 9.38 22.08
CA ALA A 12 -11.36 8.12 21.82
C ALA A 12 -10.02 8.36 21.13
N VAL A 13 -8.96 7.77 21.68
CA VAL A 13 -7.64 7.69 21.03
C VAL A 13 -7.54 6.33 20.34
N CYS A 14 -7.49 6.33 19.01
CA CYS A 14 -7.46 5.13 18.17
C CYS A 14 -6.03 4.86 17.69
N ILE A 15 -5.43 3.73 18.06
CA ILE A 15 -4.04 3.38 17.74
C ILE A 15 -3.93 1.99 17.08
N PRO A 16 -3.87 1.91 15.73
CA PRO A 16 -3.63 0.66 15.01
C PRO A 16 -2.21 0.14 15.20
N TYR A 17 -1.99 -1.15 14.94
CA TYR A 17 -0.65 -1.64 14.64
C TYR A 17 -0.17 -1.01 13.31
N PRO A 18 1.11 -0.60 13.18
CA PRO A 18 1.62 0.16 12.04
C PRO A 18 1.76 -0.60 10.69
N ALA A 19 0.80 -1.46 10.33
CA ALA A 19 0.68 -2.12 9.03
C ALA A 19 -0.68 -1.84 8.35
N GLN A 20 -0.72 -1.84 7.01
CA GLN A 20 -1.90 -1.43 6.23
C GLN A 20 -3.17 -2.24 6.56
N GLY A 21 -3.04 -3.55 6.74
CA GLY A 21 -4.15 -4.45 7.13
C GLY A 21 -4.75 -4.15 8.51
N HIS A 22 -4.06 -3.37 9.35
CA HIS A 22 -4.52 -2.96 10.68
C HIS A 22 -5.02 -1.51 10.69
N ILE A 23 -4.29 -0.60 10.04
CA ILE A 23 -4.66 0.81 9.89
C ILE A 23 -6.03 0.96 9.21
N ASN A 24 -6.27 0.22 8.12
CA ASN A 24 -7.51 0.35 7.33
C ASN A 24 -8.77 -0.07 8.11
N PRO A 25 -8.84 -1.24 8.77
CA PRO A 25 -9.98 -1.60 9.61
C PRO A 25 -10.13 -0.69 10.85
N MET A 26 -9.03 -0.32 11.52
CA MET A 26 -9.09 0.60 12.67
C MET A 26 -9.68 1.95 12.28
N LEU A 27 -9.32 2.48 11.10
CA LEU A 27 -9.88 3.72 10.57
C LEU A 27 -11.40 3.60 10.30
N LYS A 28 -11.89 2.42 9.90
CA LYS A 28 -13.34 2.16 9.79
C LYS A 28 -14.00 2.21 11.17
N VAL A 29 -13.43 1.60 12.22
CA VAL A 29 -13.99 1.69 13.59
C VAL A 29 -13.98 3.14 14.10
N ALA A 30 -12.88 3.87 13.91
CA ALA A 30 -12.75 5.27 14.30
C ALA A 30 -13.83 6.17 13.65
N LYS A 31 -14.15 5.96 12.37
CA LYS A 31 -15.26 6.66 11.69
C LYS A 31 -16.62 6.31 12.27
N LEU A 32 -16.87 5.04 12.61
CA LEU A 32 -18.13 4.64 13.24
C LEU A 32 -18.30 5.30 14.63
N LEU A 33 -17.23 5.42 15.41
CA LEU A 33 -17.23 6.14 16.69
C LEU A 33 -17.45 7.65 16.49
N HIS A 34 -16.79 8.28 15.52
CA HIS A 34 -17.01 9.69 15.19
C HIS A 34 -18.48 9.99 14.86
N ASN A 35 -19.11 9.18 14.01
CA ASN A 35 -20.53 9.28 13.69
C ASN A 35 -21.46 9.02 14.90
N LYS A 36 -20.96 8.39 15.99
CA LYS A 36 -21.66 8.26 17.27
C LYS A 36 -21.43 9.45 18.22
N GLY A 37 -20.69 10.47 17.80
CA GLY A 37 -20.48 11.72 18.53
C GLY A 37 -19.14 11.82 19.27
N PHE A 38 -18.24 10.85 19.11
CA PHE A 38 -16.91 10.89 19.71
C PHE A 38 -16.01 11.92 19.03
N HIS A 39 -15.17 12.59 19.82
CA HIS A 39 -13.96 13.20 19.31
C HIS A 39 -12.92 12.10 19.07
N ILE A 40 -12.28 12.08 17.90
CA ILE A 40 -11.31 11.06 17.52
C ILE A 40 -9.91 11.67 17.39
N THR A 41 -8.94 11.03 18.04
CA THR A 41 -7.52 11.19 17.71
C THR A 41 -6.99 9.87 17.17
N PHE A 42 -6.66 9.82 15.89
CA PHE A 42 -6.11 8.65 15.24
C PHE A 42 -4.58 8.72 15.22
N VAL A 43 -3.91 7.75 15.84
CA VAL A 43 -2.45 7.76 16.05
C VAL A 43 -1.77 6.91 14.98
N ASN A 44 -1.00 7.54 14.09
CA ASN A 44 -0.14 6.83 13.15
C ASN A 44 1.27 6.63 13.74
N SER A 45 2.04 5.65 13.25
CA SER A 45 3.50 5.77 13.38
C SER A 45 4.00 6.94 12.53
N GLU A 46 5.05 7.62 12.97
CA GLU A 46 5.69 8.68 12.18
C GLU A 46 6.05 8.22 10.75
N PHE A 47 6.52 6.98 10.61
CA PHE A 47 6.83 6.36 9.32
C PHE A 47 5.60 6.32 8.41
N ASN A 48 4.49 5.72 8.89
CA ASN A 48 3.25 5.62 8.12
C ASN A 48 2.62 7.00 7.86
N HIS A 49 2.72 7.94 8.80
CA HIS A 49 2.24 9.32 8.61
C HIS A 49 3.00 10.02 7.47
N LYS A 50 4.35 9.93 7.46
CA LYS A 50 5.21 10.46 6.38
C LYS A 50 4.89 9.80 5.03
N ARG A 51 4.70 8.47 5.00
CA ARG A 51 4.31 7.71 3.80
C ARG A 51 2.92 8.08 3.27
N LEU A 52 1.95 8.35 4.14
CA LEU A 52 0.62 8.83 3.77
C LEU A 52 0.68 10.26 3.17
N LEU A 53 1.41 11.19 3.79
CA LEU A 53 1.60 12.54 3.24
C LEU A 53 2.35 12.53 1.89
N LYS A 54 3.38 11.69 1.73
CA LYS A 54 4.10 11.54 0.45
C LYS A 54 3.21 10.99 -0.66
N SER A 55 2.37 10.00 -0.35
CA SER A 55 1.54 9.31 -1.35
C SER A 55 0.23 10.03 -1.71
N ARG A 56 -0.29 10.88 -0.81
CA ARG A 56 -1.61 11.53 -0.96
C ARG A 56 -1.58 13.06 -0.86
N GLY A 57 -0.40 13.65 -0.69
CA GLY A 57 -0.18 15.09 -0.58
C GLY A 57 -0.26 15.64 0.85
N PRO A 58 0.14 16.91 1.07
CA PRO A 58 0.27 17.50 2.40
C PRO A 58 -1.06 17.59 3.17
N LYS A 59 -2.20 17.57 2.46
CA LYS A 59 -3.55 17.63 3.03
C LYS A 59 -4.18 16.27 3.31
N ALA A 60 -3.45 15.17 3.09
CA ALA A 60 -4.01 13.82 3.21
C ALA A 60 -4.48 13.44 4.63
N LEU A 61 -3.99 14.18 5.62
CA LEU A 61 -4.28 14.02 7.04
C LEU A 61 -4.87 15.31 7.63
N ASP A 62 -5.37 16.21 6.78
CA ASP A 62 -6.27 17.29 7.17
C ASP A 62 -7.54 16.62 7.73
N GLY A 63 -7.69 16.68 9.05
CA GLY A 63 -8.81 16.07 9.76
C GLY A 63 -10.12 16.87 9.65
N LEU A 64 -11.15 16.37 10.34
CA LEU A 64 -12.31 17.19 10.69
C LEU A 64 -12.07 17.87 12.05
N PRO A 65 -12.81 18.94 12.42
CA PRO A 65 -12.66 19.60 13.73
C PRO A 65 -12.81 18.69 14.97
N THR A 66 -13.34 17.48 14.80
CA THR A 66 -13.48 16.45 15.84
C THR A 66 -12.90 15.09 15.44
N PHE A 67 -12.08 15.05 14.39
CA PHE A 67 -11.34 13.86 13.94
C PHE A 67 -9.97 14.30 13.45
N ARG A 68 -8.91 14.09 14.22
CA ARG A 68 -7.53 14.46 13.84
C ARG A 68 -6.60 13.25 13.75
N PHE A 69 -5.44 13.49 13.15
CA PHE A 69 -4.32 12.57 13.16
C PHE A 69 -3.20 13.10 14.05
N GLU A 70 -2.61 12.23 14.87
CA GLU A 70 -1.41 12.48 15.66
C GLU A 70 -0.37 11.39 15.33
N THR A 71 0.85 11.52 15.86
CA THR A 71 1.95 10.57 15.63
C THR A 71 2.67 10.16 16.89
N ILE A 72 3.13 8.91 16.91
CA ILE A 72 4.22 8.45 17.77
C ILE A 72 5.34 7.82 16.92
N PRO A 73 6.61 7.84 17.36
CA PRO A 73 7.64 7.01 16.75
C PRO A 73 7.33 5.52 16.96
N ASP A 74 7.63 4.69 15.96
CA ASP A 74 7.59 3.22 16.07
C ASP A 74 8.86 2.62 16.72
N GLY A 75 9.85 3.48 17.01
CA GLY A 75 11.12 3.13 17.66
C GLY A 75 12.18 2.56 16.72
N LEU A 76 11.88 2.37 15.43
CA LEU A 76 12.85 1.90 14.46
C LEU A 76 13.73 3.05 13.92
N PRO A 77 14.96 2.76 13.45
CA PRO A 77 15.78 3.75 12.77
C PRO A 77 15.07 4.32 11.53
N PRO A 78 15.34 5.56 11.10
CA PRO A 78 14.80 6.11 9.87
C PRO A 78 15.19 5.25 8.65
N THR A 79 14.20 4.61 8.04
CA THR A 79 14.31 3.86 6.78
C THR A 79 13.72 4.64 5.61
N ASP A 80 13.88 4.13 4.39
CA ASP A 80 13.17 4.67 3.22
C ASP A 80 11.65 4.55 3.43
N VAL A 81 10.93 5.66 3.26
CA VAL A 81 9.48 5.76 3.39
C VAL A 81 8.71 4.91 2.37
N ASP A 82 9.37 4.45 1.30
CA ASP A 82 8.79 3.53 0.32
C ASP A 82 9.01 2.03 0.68
N ALA A 83 9.80 1.72 1.71
CA ALA A 83 10.03 0.35 2.15
C ALA A 83 8.85 -0.23 2.94
N THR A 84 8.71 -1.55 2.91
CA THR A 84 7.90 -2.30 3.88
C THR A 84 8.74 -2.52 5.14
N GLN A 85 8.18 -2.21 6.32
CA GLN A 85 8.85 -2.45 7.60
C GLN A 85 8.84 -3.95 7.93
N ASP A 86 9.97 -4.47 8.44
CA ASP A 86 10.09 -5.84 8.92
C ASP A 86 9.17 -6.07 10.13
N ILE A 87 8.28 -7.07 10.03
CA ILE A 87 7.22 -7.28 11.02
C ILE A 87 7.77 -7.70 12.40
N PRO A 88 8.70 -8.69 12.53
CA PRO A 88 9.35 -9.00 13.79
C PRO A 88 10.04 -7.80 14.45
N SER A 89 10.81 -7.02 13.68
CA SER A 89 11.46 -5.80 14.18
C SER A 89 10.45 -4.77 14.67
N LEU A 90 9.33 -4.61 13.97
CA LEU A 90 8.27 -3.66 14.32
C LEU A 90 7.51 -4.11 15.57
N CYS A 91 7.18 -5.39 15.72
CA CYS A 91 6.63 -5.97 16.95
C CYS A 91 7.57 -5.77 18.15
N PHE A 92 8.87 -6.07 17.99
CA PHE A 92 9.87 -5.88 19.04
C PHE A 92 10.00 -4.41 19.44
N SER A 93 10.11 -3.52 18.45
CA SER A 93 10.32 -2.09 18.67
C SER A 93 9.11 -1.43 19.32
N THR A 94 7.89 -1.68 18.83
CA THR A 94 6.65 -1.11 19.39
C THR A 94 6.42 -1.58 20.82
N ARG A 95 6.59 -2.88 21.12
CA ARG A 95 6.51 -3.42 22.50
C ARG A 95 7.51 -2.76 23.44
N LYS A 96 8.74 -2.52 22.98
CA LYS A 96 9.85 -2.01 23.81
C LYS A 96 9.83 -0.49 23.98
N HIS A 97 9.38 0.25 22.96
CA HIS A 97 9.54 1.70 22.87
C HIS A 97 8.24 2.50 22.75
N GLY A 98 7.10 1.86 22.45
CA GLY A 98 5.82 2.55 22.19
C GLY A 98 5.18 3.21 23.42
N LEU A 99 5.38 2.67 24.62
CA LEU A 99 4.69 3.13 25.84
C LEU A 99 5.01 4.58 26.22
N ALA A 100 6.30 4.96 26.25
CA ALA A 100 6.69 6.29 26.71
C ALA A 100 6.21 7.43 25.77
N PRO A 101 6.38 7.35 24.43
CA PRO A 101 5.81 8.32 23.50
C PRO A 101 4.28 8.35 23.51
N PHE A 102 3.61 7.20 23.68
CA PHE A 102 2.15 7.16 23.76
C PHE A 102 1.63 7.87 25.02
N LYS A 103 2.26 7.67 26.19
CA LYS A 103 1.96 8.43 27.40
C LYS A 103 2.19 9.94 27.25
N GLN A 104 3.27 10.34 26.58
CA GLN A 104 3.54 11.75 26.27
C GLN A 104 2.42 12.36 25.39
N LEU A 105 1.95 11.61 24.40
CA LEU A 105 0.81 12.01 23.57
C LEU A 105 -0.49 12.12 24.39
N LEU A 106 -0.81 11.15 25.24
CA LEU A 106 -2.00 11.21 26.10
C LEU A 106 -1.98 12.43 27.03
N ASN A 107 -0.83 12.74 27.66
CA ASN A 107 -0.68 13.93 28.49
C ASN A 107 -0.86 15.21 27.68
N LYS A 108 -0.18 15.34 26.52
CA LYS A 108 -0.36 16.46 25.57
C LYS A 108 -1.84 16.67 25.20
N LEU A 109 -2.59 15.59 24.99
CA LEU A 109 -4.01 15.64 24.63
C LEU A 109 -4.91 16.10 25.80
N ASN A 110 -4.57 15.74 27.04
CA ASN A 110 -5.31 16.14 28.24
C ASN A 110 -4.97 17.55 28.74
N ASP A 111 -3.74 18.02 28.50
CA ASP A 111 -3.29 19.38 28.84
C ASP A 111 -3.76 20.44 27.81
N SER A 112 -4.21 20.01 26.62
CA SER A 112 -4.69 20.90 25.56
C SER A 112 -6.15 21.33 25.77
N SER A 113 -6.38 22.65 25.75
CA SER A 113 -7.73 23.23 25.78
C SER A 113 -8.50 23.11 24.45
N ASP A 114 -7.83 22.71 23.37
CA ASP A 114 -8.40 22.71 22.02
C ASP A 114 -9.35 21.53 21.78
N VAL A 115 -9.40 20.57 22.72
CA VAL A 115 -10.01 19.24 22.59
C VAL A 115 -10.49 18.70 23.94
N PRO A 116 -11.41 17.71 23.96
CA PRO A 116 -11.86 17.12 25.22
C PRO A 116 -10.75 16.25 25.85
N PRO A 117 -10.73 16.09 27.19
CA PRO A 117 -9.88 15.09 27.84
C PRO A 117 -10.15 13.68 27.28
N VAL A 118 -9.11 12.85 27.18
CA VAL A 118 -9.21 11.46 26.72
C VAL A 118 -10.11 10.67 27.68
N THR A 119 -11.15 10.03 27.15
CA THR A 119 -12.12 9.24 27.93
C THR A 119 -12.02 7.74 27.70
N CYS A 120 -11.40 7.31 26.60
CA CYS A 120 -11.15 5.89 26.30
C CYS A 120 -10.04 5.72 25.25
N ILE A 121 -9.47 4.51 25.20
CA ILE A 121 -8.48 4.11 24.20
C ILE A 121 -9.06 2.93 23.39
N LEU A 122 -8.84 2.97 22.07
CA LEU A 122 -9.11 1.87 21.14
C LEU A 122 -7.80 1.49 20.47
N SER A 123 -7.20 0.39 20.92
CA SER A 123 -5.88 -0.06 20.52
C SER A 123 -5.96 -1.34 19.69
N ASP A 124 -4.96 -1.58 18.84
CA ASP A 124 -4.80 -2.85 18.16
C ASP A 124 -4.39 -3.96 19.14
N GLY A 125 -4.84 -5.18 18.90
CA GLY A 125 -4.45 -6.37 19.67
C GLY A 125 -2.93 -6.57 19.79
N ALA A 126 -2.16 -6.20 18.77
CA ALA A 126 -0.70 -6.28 18.75
C ALA A 126 0.03 -5.06 19.37
N MET A 127 -0.72 -4.10 19.94
CA MET A 127 -0.20 -2.87 20.55
C MET A 127 -0.49 -2.84 22.06
N SER A 128 -0.49 -3.99 22.74
CA SER A 128 -1.03 -4.13 24.10
C SER A 128 -0.23 -3.40 25.19
N PHE A 129 0.91 -2.77 24.86
CA PHE A 129 1.58 -1.80 25.75
C PHE A 129 0.65 -0.63 26.12
N THR A 130 -0.33 -0.32 25.27
CA THR A 130 -1.31 0.75 25.46
C THR A 130 -2.15 0.54 26.74
N LEU A 131 -2.49 -0.72 27.06
CA LEU A 131 -3.19 -1.10 28.31
C LEU A 131 -2.53 -0.52 29.58
N ASP A 132 -1.20 -0.50 29.63
CA ASP A 132 -0.48 0.01 30.82
C ASP A 132 -0.59 1.55 30.92
N ALA A 133 -0.76 2.25 29.78
CA ALA A 133 -1.04 3.69 29.75
C ALA A 133 -2.52 3.99 30.06
N ALA A 134 -3.46 3.13 29.64
CA ALA A 134 -4.87 3.24 29.99
C ALA A 134 -5.12 3.02 31.50
N GLU A 135 -4.45 2.02 32.09
CA GLU A 135 -4.46 1.72 33.53
C GLU A 135 -3.94 2.92 34.34
N GLU A 136 -2.84 3.55 33.93
CA GLU A 136 -2.28 4.73 34.59
C GLU A 136 -3.15 5.99 34.43
N LEU A 137 -3.80 6.17 33.26
CA LEU A 137 -4.71 7.29 33.01
C LEU A 137 -6.10 7.07 33.65
N GLY A 138 -6.43 5.85 34.08
CA GLY A 138 -7.72 5.51 34.69
C GLY A 138 -8.88 5.47 33.68
N VAL A 139 -8.63 5.20 32.41
CA VAL A 139 -9.63 5.16 31.33
C VAL A 139 -9.84 3.73 30.80
N PRO A 140 -11.04 3.36 30.34
CA PRO A 140 -11.26 2.06 29.71
C PRO A 140 -10.53 1.96 28.37
N GLU A 141 -9.88 0.82 28.15
CA GLU A 141 -9.29 0.43 26.87
C GLU A 141 -10.05 -0.74 26.25
N VAL A 142 -10.30 -0.63 24.95
CA VAL A 142 -10.89 -1.69 24.11
C VAL A 142 -9.85 -2.13 23.10
N LEU A 143 -9.56 -3.44 23.05
CA LEU A 143 -8.67 -3.99 22.03
C LEU A 143 -9.46 -4.36 20.78
N PHE A 144 -8.98 -3.95 19.62
CA PHE A 144 -9.50 -4.36 18.33
C PHE A 144 -8.55 -5.38 17.70
N TRP A 145 -9.04 -6.60 17.52
CA TRP A 145 -8.31 -7.65 16.81
C TRP A 145 -8.79 -7.70 15.36
N THR A 146 -7.83 -7.57 14.44
CA THR A 146 -8.07 -7.41 13.00
C THR A 146 -8.23 -8.75 12.27
N THR A 147 -7.81 -9.85 12.89
CA THR A 147 -8.01 -11.21 12.39
C THR A 147 -9.44 -11.72 12.59
N SER A 148 -9.79 -12.83 11.97
CA SER A 148 -11.05 -13.55 12.23
C SER A 148 -11.14 -14.03 13.69
N ALA A 149 -12.35 -14.36 14.17
CA ALA A 149 -12.52 -14.96 15.49
C ALA A 149 -11.81 -16.32 15.58
N CYS A 150 -11.87 -17.14 14.53
CA CYS A 150 -11.13 -18.40 14.45
C CYS A 150 -9.61 -18.20 14.58
N GLY A 151 -9.02 -17.25 13.84
CA GLY A 151 -7.58 -16.95 13.92
C GLY A 151 -7.16 -16.38 15.28
N PHE A 152 -7.98 -15.50 15.87
CA PHE A 152 -7.70 -14.95 17.19
C PHE A 152 -7.83 -16.00 18.31
N LEU A 153 -8.80 -16.91 18.21
CA LEU A 153 -8.94 -18.03 19.12
C LEU A 153 -7.73 -18.98 19.02
N ALA A 154 -7.24 -19.25 17.81
CA ALA A 154 -6.00 -20.01 17.61
C ALA A 154 -4.83 -19.37 18.39
N TYR A 155 -4.62 -18.05 18.26
CA TYR A 155 -3.58 -17.33 19.03
C TYR A 155 -3.77 -17.46 20.55
N CYS A 156 -5.01 -17.36 21.05
CA CYS A 156 -5.30 -17.52 22.48
C CYS A 156 -4.92 -18.90 23.04
N HIS A 157 -4.80 -19.92 22.17
CA HIS A 157 -4.41 -21.29 22.53
C HIS A 157 -2.94 -21.62 22.23
N TYR A 158 -2.13 -20.65 21.78
CA TYR A 158 -0.68 -20.87 21.52
C TYR A 158 0.08 -21.37 22.75
N HIS A 159 -0.21 -20.82 23.94
CA HIS A 159 0.39 -21.30 25.17
C HIS A 159 0.11 -22.78 25.42
N GLN A 160 -1.11 -23.24 25.14
CA GLN A 160 -1.49 -24.64 25.31
C GLN A 160 -0.92 -25.55 24.21
N LEU A 161 -0.68 -25.02 22.99
CA LEU A 161 0.08 -25.73 21.96
C LEU A 161 1.54 -25.97 22.40
N VAL A 162 2.15 -25.01 23.12
CA VAL A 162 3.47 -25.17 23.74
C VAL A 162 3.43 -26.18 24.89
N GLU A 163 2.50 -26.02 25.85
CA GLU A 163 2.38 -26.94 27.01
C GLU A 163 2.15 -28.41 26.59
N LYS A 164 1.43 -28.64 25.49
CA LYS A 164 1.14 -29.98 24.95
C LYS A 164 2.22 -30.51 23.99
N GLY A 165 3.27 -29.72 23.70
CA GLY A 165 4.39 -30.15 22.86
C GLY A 165 4.10 -30.21 21.36
N TYR A 166 3.17 -29.39 20.85
CA TYR A 166 2.94 -29.22 19.40
C TYR A 166 3.87 -28.19 18.75
N THR A 167 4.39 -27.25 19.54
CA THR A 167 5.33 -26.22 19.12
C THR A 167 6.27 -25.87 20.28
N PRO A 168 7.57 -25.58 20.06
CA PRO A 168 8.29 -25.64 18.78
C PRO A 168 8.27 -27.04 18.16
N LEU A 169 8.38 -27.07 16.83
CA LEU A 169 8.58 -28.29 16.07
C LEU A 169 9.92 -28.92 16.45
N LYS A 170 9.95 -30.25 16.59
CA LYS A 170 11.15 -30.99 16.97
C LYS A 170 12.32 -30.76 16.00
N ASP A 171 12.03 -30.74 14.71
CA ASP A 171 12.96 -30.54 13.60
C ASP A 171 12.18 -30.20 12.32
N GLU A 172 12.85 -29.68 11.30
CA GLU A 172 12.23 -29.24 10.03
C GLU A 172 11.47 -30.35 9.29
N SER A 173 11.77 -31.63 9.55
CA SER A 173 11.03 -32.74 8.92
C SER A 173 9.55 -32.71 9.29
N CYS A 174 9.17 -32.11 10.43
CA CYS A 174 7.78 -31.94 10.85
C CYS A 174 6.92 -31.18 9.82
N ILE A 175 7.53 -30.36 8.95
CA ILE A 175 6.83 -29.61 7.90
C ILE A 175 6.39 -30.54 6.75
N THR A 176 7.17 -31.60 6.47
CA THR A 176 6.99 -32.47 5.28
C THR A 176 6.59 -33.91 5.61
N ASN A 177 6.83 -34.39 6.83
CA ASN A 177 6.59 -35.77 7.25
C ASN A 177 5.13 -36.09 7.65
N GLY A 178 4.21 -35.13 7.46
CA GLY A 178 2.79 -35.26 7.83
C GLY A 178 2.46 -34.88 9.28
N TYR A 179 3.41 -34.46 10.12
CA TYR A 179 3.13 -34.04 11.49
C TYR A 179 2.14 -32.86 11.58
N LEU A 180 2.16 -31.95 10.59
CA LEU A 180 1.18 -30.86 10.51
C LEU A 180 -0.27 -31.34 10.24
N GLU A 181 -0.51 -32.60 9.89
CA GLU A 181 -1.86 -33.19 9.81
C GLU A 181 -2.48 -33.51 11.17
N THR A 182 -1.70 -33.38 12.26
CA THR A 182 -2.18 -33.72 13.61
C THR A 182 -3.41 -32.86 13.96
N VAL A 183 -4.52 -33.54 14.27
CA VAL A 183 -5.79 -32.93 14.66
C VAL A 183 -5.68 -32.34 16.06
N ILE A 184 -6.23 -31.13 16.24
CA ILE A 184 -6.26 -30.38 17.49
C ILE A 184 -7.71 -30.38 18.01
N ASP A 185 -8.11 -31.49 18.61
CA ASP A 185 -9.50 -31.78 19.02
C ASP A 185 -9.95 -31.11 20.35
N TRP A 186 -9.02 -30.45 21.05
CA TRP A 186 -9.23 -29.92 22.40
C TRP A 186 -9.47 -28.41 22.49
N ILE A 187 -9.41 -27.67 21.37
CA ILE A 187 -9.75 -26.24 21.35
C ILE A 187 -11.28 -26.07 21.23
N PRO A 188 -11.97 -25.44 22.19
CA PRO A 188 -13.42 -25.26 22.12
C PRO A 188 -13.84 -24.46 20.88
N GLY A 189 -14.78 -25.00 20.11
CA GLY A 189 -15.30 -24.37 18.88
C GLY A 189 -14.52 -24.71 17.59
N MET A 190 -13.25 -25.13 17.68
CA MET A 190 -12.39 -25.38 16.51
C MET A 190 -12.34 -26.88 16.18
N LYS A 191 -13.49 -27.46 15.82
CA LYS A 191 -13.61 -28.90 15.48
C LYS A 191 -12.80 -29.26 14.23
N ASP A 192 -12.22 -30.46 14.24
CA ASP A 192 -11.48 -31.08 13.12
C ASP A 192 -10.29 -30.28 12.55
N ILE A 193 -9.87 -29.20 13.23
CA ILE A 193 -8.74 -28.37 12.79
C ILE A 193 -7.41 -29.12 12.95
N ARG A 194 -6.49 -28.93 12.01
CA ARG A 194 -5.15 -29.53 12.04
C ARG A 194 -4.09 -28.49 12.40
N LEU A 195 -2.93 -28.95 12.83
CA LEU A 195 -1.79 -28.08 13.13
C LEU A 195 -1.34 -27.24 11.90
N ARG A 196 -1.58 -27.72 10.67
CA ARG A 196 -1.40 -26.95 9.42
C ARG A 196 -2.35 -25.75 9.24
N ASP A 197 -3.49 -25.74 9.92
CA ASP A 197 -4.51 -24.68 9.76
C ASP A 197 -4.34 -23.59 10.85
N ILE A 198 -3.64 -23.91 11.94
CA ILE A 198 -3.17 -22.93 12.92
C ILE A 198 -2.17 -21.95 12.25
N PRO A 199 -2.20 -20.64 12.57
CA PRO A 199 -1.36 -19.66 11.91
C PRO A 199 0.14 -19.99 12.03
N SER A 200 0.91 -19.69 10.99
CA SER A 200 2.24 -20.28 10.75
C SER A 200 3.30 -20.00 11.82
N PHE A 201 3.10 -19.03 12.71
CA PHE A 201 4.02 -18.72 13.81
C PHE A 201 4.29 -19.90 14.78
N VAL A 202 3.42 -20.92 14.83
CA VAL A 202 3.69 -22.16 15.58
C VAL A 202 4.64 -23.14 14.87
N ARG A 203 4.98 -22.88 13.59
CA ARG A 203 5.81 -23.77 12.76
C ARG A 203 7.31 -23.46 12.88
N THR A 204 7.71 -22.97 14.05
CA THR A 204 9.12 -22.68 14.40
C THR A 204 9.78 -23.92 15.01
N THR A 205 11.07 -24.14 14.72
CA THR A 205 11.93 -25.08 15.46
C THR A 205 12.70 -24.40 16.61
N ASP A 206 12.73 -23.07 16.63
CA ASP A 206 13.38 -22.26 17.65
C ASP A 206 12.48 -22.13 18.92
N PRO A 207 12.95 -22.57 20.11
CA PRO A 207 12.24 -22.40 21.37
C PRO A 207 12.18 -20.96 21.88
N ASP A 208 13.13 -20.11 21.46
CA ASP A 208 13.19 -18.70 21.84
C ASP A 208 12.58 -17.79 20.75
N CYS A 209 11.76 -18.38 19.85
CA CYS A 209 11.16 -17.68 18.71
C CYS A 209 10.31 -16.48 19.14
N PHE A 210 10.84 -15.29 18.90
CA PHE A 210 10.24 -14.02 19.33
C PHE A 210 8.78 -13.86 18.90
N MET A 211 8.41 -14.24 17.67
CA MET A 211 7.02 -14.06 17.21
C MET A 211 6.03 -14.99 17.90
N LEU A 212 6.45 -16.18 18.33
CA LEU A 212 5.63 -17.10 19.10
C LEU A 212 5.41 -16.56 20.53
N GLU A 213 6.48 -16.11 21.20
CA GLU A 213 6.38 -15.47 22.52
C GLU A 213 5.57 -14.17 22.47
N PHE A 214 5.78 -13.32 21.46
CA PHE A 214 5.03 -12.08 21.26
C PHE A 214 3.52 -12.34 21.16
N LEU A 215 3.08 -13.29 20.33
CA LEU A 215 1.65 -13.60 20.20
C LEU A 215 1.06 -14.21 21.47
N ILE A 216 1.81 -15.03 22.20
CA ILE A 216 1.40 -15.53 23.53
C ILE A 216 1.27 -14.36 24.53
N HIS A 217 2.20 -13.41 24.51
CA HIS A 217 2.20 -12.23 25.37
C HIS A 217 1.01 -11.30 25.08
N GLU A 218 0.80 -10.90 23.83
CA GLU A 218 -0.30 -9.99 23.44
C GLU A 218 -1.68 -10.62 23.72
N THR A 219 -1.88 -11.91 23.40
CA THR A 219 -3.15 -12.61 23.71
C THR A 219 -3.38 -12.85 25.20
N THR A 220 -2.32 -13.08 25.98
CA THR A 220 -2.42 -13.15 27.45
C THR A 220 -2.82 -11.79 28.02
N ARG A 221 -2.23 -10.69 27.50
CA ARG A 221 -2.55 -9.32 27.91
C ARG A 221 -3.95 -8.88 27.49
N ALA A 222 -4.53 -9.45 26.43
CA ALA A 222 -5.90 -9.14 26.01
C ALA A 222 -6.96 -9.38 27.11
N ARG A 223 -6.65 -10.19 28.12
CA ARG A 223 -7.49 -10.39 29.33
C ARG A 223 -7.63 -9.15 30.22
N LYS A 224 -6.73 -8.17 30.11
CA LYS A 224 -6.79 -6.90 30.86
C LYS A 224 -7.73 -5.85 30.22
N ALA A 225 -8.10 -6.02 28.96
CA ALA A 225 -8.92 -5.02 28.26
C ALA A 225 -10.33 -4.93 28.86
N SER A 226 -10.96 -3.76 28.78
CA SER A 226 -12.35 -3.56 29.21
C SER A 226 -13.33 -4.30 28.29
N ALA A 227 -12.96 -4.46 27.02
CA ALA A 227 -13.67 -5.23 26.00
C ALA A 227 -12.75 -5.58 24.84
N ILE A 228 -13.19 -6.50 24.00
CA ILE A 228 -12.54 -6.83 22.72
C ILE A 228 -13.53 -6.60 21.58
N ILE A 229 -13.05 -6.08 20.45
CA ILE A 229 -13.82 -5.90 19.22
C ILE A 229 -13.24 -6.81 18.13
N LEU A 230 -14.13 -7.44 17.36
CA LEU A 230 -13.80 -8.22 16.16
C LEU A 230 -14.61 -7.73 14.95
N ASN A 231 -13.98 -7.71 13.78
CA ASN A 231 -14.63 -7.41 12.50
C ASN A 231 -15.35 -8.64 11.93
N THR A 232 -16.27 -9.20 12.70
CA THR A 232 -17.08 -10.39 12.37
C THR A 232 -18.53 -10.20 12.84
N PHE A 233 -19.40 -11.19 12.61
CA PHE A 233 -20.79 -11.22 13.07
C PHE A 233 -21.17 -12.61 13.58
N ASP A 234 -22.12 -12.68 14.53
CA ASP A 234 -22.45 -13.92 15.24
C ASP A 234 -22.78 -15.09 14.31
N ASP A 235 -23.63 -14.89 13.31
CA ASP A 235 -24.06 -15.97 12.40
C ASP A 235 -22.89 -16.64 11.64
N LEU A 236 -21.73 -15.97 11.50
CA LEU A 236 -20.54 -16.50 10.84
C LEU A 236 -19.65 -17.31 11.79
N GLU A 237 -19.40 -16.82 13.02
CA GLU A 237 -18.37 -17.38 13.92
C GLU A 237 -18.89 -17.69 15.34
N HIS A 238 -20.20 -17.97 15.51
CA HIS A 238 -20.86 -18.15 16.81
C HIS A 238 -20.17 -19.16 17.76
N GLU A 239 -19.60 -20.27 17.25
CA GLU A 239 -18.89 -21.23 18.11
C GLU A 239 -17.61 -20.61 18.72
N MET A 240 -16.86 -19.82 17.94
CA MET A 240 -15.64 -19.14 18.39
C MET A 240 -15.98 -17.99 19.36
N LEU A 241 -17.01 -17.22 19.03
CA LEU A 241 -17.55 -16.16 19.88
C LEU A 241 -18.12 -16.71 21.19
N GLY A 242 -18.65 -17.94 21.17
CA GLY A 242 -19.04 -18.70 22.35
C GLY A 242 -17.84 -19.11 23.20
N ALA A 243 -16.78 -19.64 22.59
CA ALA A 243 -15.56 -20.06 23.28
C ALA A 243 -14.88 -18.92 24.05
N PHE A 244 -14.77 -17.72 23.46
CA PHE A 244 -14.13 -16.56 24.09
C PHE A 244 -14.71 -16.19 25.46
N LYS A 245 -16.01 -16.43 25.70
CA LYS A 245 -16.69 -16.11 26.98
C LYS A 245 -16.06 -16.82 28.19
N SER A 246 -15.25 -17.85 27.95
CA SER A 246 -14.56 -18.61 29.00
C SER A 246 -13.12 -18.13 29.28
N ILE A 247 -12.55 -17.29 28.41
CA ILE A 247 -11.12 -16.93 28.43
C ILE A 247 -10.82 -15.43 28.35
N LEU A 248 -11.78 -14.59 27.95
CA LEU A 248 -11.59 -13.16 27.65
C LEU A 248 -12.69 -12.26 28.25
N PRO A 249 -12.44 -10.93 28.38
CA PRO A 249 -13.47 -9.93 28.63
C PRO A 249 -14.54 -9.90 27.52
N PRO A 250 -15.64 -9.13 27.67
CA PRO A 250 -16.72 -9.07 26.69
C PRO A 250 -16.23 -8.82 25.25
N VAL A 251 -16.54 -9.76 24.35
CA VAL A 251 -16.18 -9.70 22.93
C VAL A 251 -17.37 -9.21 22.11
N TYR A 252 -17.14 -8.21 21.25
CA TYR A 252 -18.15 -7.59 20.41
C TYR A 252 -17.84 -7.78 18.91
N SER A 253 -18.70 -8.54 18.24
CA SER A 253 -18.78 -8.75 16.80
C SER A 253 -19.46 -7.55 16.11
N ILE A 254 -18.68 -6.54 15.67
CA ILE A 254 -19.24 -5.29 15.09
C ILE A 254 -19.26 -5.25 13.55
N GLY A 255 -18.85 -6.34 12.92
CA GLY A 255 -18.70 -6.45 11.48
C GLY A 255 -20.01 -6.57 10.70
N PRO A 256 -19.89 -6.76 9.37
CA PRO A 256 -18.70 -6.47 8.58
C PRO A 256 -18.53 -4.94 8.42
N LEU A 257 -17.37 -4.40 8.81
CA LEU A 257 -17.14 -2.95 8.94
C LEU A 257 -17.35 -2.16 7.63
N HIS A 258 -17.12 -2.78 6.47
CA HIS A 258 -17.28 -2.12 5.18
C HIS A 258 -18.76 -1.76 4.89
N LEU A 259 -19.71 -2.67 5.14
CA LEU A 259 -21.14 -2.39 4.98
C LEU A 259 -21.60 -1.29 5.94
N ARG A 260 -21.14 -1.33 7.20
CA ARG A 260 -21.45 -0.31 8.23
C ARG A 260 -21.01 1.09 7.82
N ILE A 261 -19.81 1.22 7.20
CA ILE A 261 -19.29 2.50 6.70
C ILE A 261 -20.08 3.01 5.48
N ASN A 262 -20.44 2.12 4.55
CA ASN A 262 -21.19 2.52 3.37
C ASN A 262 -22.59 3.10 3.71
N GLN A 263 -23.19 2.62 4.80
CA GLN A 263 -24.46 3.11 5.36
C GLN A 263 -24.38 4.49 6.07
N LEU A 264 -23.19 5.06 6.30
CA LEU A 264 -23.08 6.37 6.95
C LEU A 264 -23.65 7.51 6.07
N PRO A 265 -24.36 8.50 6.65
CA PRO A 265 -24.92 9.62 5.89
C PRO A 265 -23.86 10.69 5.55
N ASP A 266 -22.78 10.75 6.32
CA ASP A 266 -21.73 11.76 6.19
C ASP A 266 -20.72 11.38 5.09
N ASN A 267 -20.64 12.20 4.05
CA ASN A 267 -19.71 12.00 2.92
C ASN A 267 -18.29 12.47 3.25
N ASP A 268 -18.11 13.51 4.06
CA ASP A 268 -16.78 14.04 4.40
C ASP A 268 -16.04 13.04 5.30
N LEU A 269 -16.77 12.45 6.26
CA LEU A 269 -16.30 11.33 7.08
C LEU A 269 -15.95 10.10 6.23
N LYS A 270 -16.70 9.84 5.14
CA LYS A 270 -16.33 8.80 4.17
C LYS A 270 -15.02 9.15 3.45
N GLN A 271 -14.74 10.43 3.15
CA GLN A 271 -13.51 10.86 2.49
C GLN A 271 -12.26 10.86 3.39
N ILE A 272 -12.37 10.96 4.73
CA ILE A 272 -11.19 10.87 5.62
C ILE A 272 -10.36 9.62 5.30
N GLY A 273 -9.12 9.77 4.87
CA GLY A 273 -8.27 8.63 4.51
C GLY A 273 -8.70 7.83 3.26
N LYS A 274 -9.64 8.34 2.45
CA LYS A 274 -9.75 7.98 1.02
C LYS A 274 -8.83 8.89 0.18
N MET A 275 -8.69 8.60 -1.11
CA MET A 275 -7.97 9.48 -2.02
C MET A 275 -8.83 10.71 -2.37
N ASN A 276 -8.25 11.90 -2.30
CA ASN A 276 -8.85 13.09 -2.89
C ASN A 276 -8.82 12.98 -4.42
N MET A 277 -9.89 12.46 -5.00
CA MET A 277 -10.23 12.78 -6.38
C MET A 277 -10.77 14.21 -6.42
N SER A 278 -10.14 15.07 -7.21
CA SER A 278 -10.62 16.43 -7.47
C SER A 278 -12.08 16.40 -7.94
N HIS A 279 -12.94 17.19 -7.27
CA HIS A 279 -14.37 17.27 -7.56
C HIS A 279 -14.66 17.50 -9.04
N GLY A 280 -15.40 16.58 -9.67
CA GLY A 280 -15.76 16.74 -11.09
C GLY A 280 -16.50 15.59 -11.74
N MET A 281 -17.63 15.13 -11.19
CA MET A 281 -18.93 14.95 -11.90
C MET A 281 -19.91 13.97 -11.21
N PHE A 282 -21.15 14.49 -11.06
CA PHE A 282 -22.45 13.82 -11.00
C PHE A 282 -22.72 12.61 -10.08
N THR A 283 -23.35 12.94 -8.96
CA THR A 283 -24.42 12.15 -8.34
C THR A 283 -25.58 11.82 -9.30
N ASN A 284 -26.16 10.63 -9.16
CA ASN A 284 -27.61 10.28 -9.20
C ASN A 284 -27.96 9.07 -10.10
N ARG A 285 -28.29 7.92 -9.47
CA ARG A 285 -29.68 7.38 -9.38
C ARG A 285 -29.67 5.94 -8.84
N THR A 286 -30.34 5.73 -7.71
CA THR A 286 -30.98 4.44 -7.41
C THR A 286 -32.31 4.35 -8.15
N ARG A 287 -32.63 3.18 -8.74
CA ARG A 287 -33.94 2.48 -8.62
C ARG A 287 -34.04 1.24 -9.51
N HIS A 288 -34.81 0.26 -9.01
CA HIS A 288 -35.27 -0.99 -9.65
C HIS A 288 -34.22 -2.08 -9.90
N LEU A 289 -33.92 -2.81 -8.82
CA LEU A 289 -33.66 -4.25 -8.88
C LEU A 289 -34.97 -4.98 -9.20
N ASP A 290 -34.90 -5.97 -10.08
CA ASP A 290 -35.87 -7.07 -10.15
C ASP A 290 -35.12 -8.38 -9.87
N LEU A 291 -35.63 -9.18 -8.93
CA LEU A 291 -34.91 -10.30 -8.32
C LEU A 291 -35.36 -11.62 -8.94
N ASN A 292 -34.52 -12.29 -9.73
CA ASN A 292 -34.75 -13.69 -10.10
C ASN A 292 -33.43 -14.45 -10.37
N ASN A 293 -33.31 -15.61 -9.71
CA ASN A 293 -32.29 -16.67 -9.81
C ASN A 293 -30.84 -16.24 -9.49
N GLU A 294 -30.29 -16.62 -8.34
CA GLU A 294 -29.84 -17.98 -7.99
C GLU A 294 -28.76 -18.50 -8.96
N GLY A 295 -27.49 -18.68 -8.57
CA GLY A 295 -26.95 -18.60 -7.21
C GLY A 295 -25.67 -19.42 -7.03
N HIS A 296 -24.77 -19.42 -8.03
CA HIS A 296 -23.61 -20.31 -8.06
C HIS A 296 -22.36 -19.65 -8.67
N SER A 297 -21.40 -19.25 -7.81
CA SER A 297 -19.95 -19.55 -7.91
C SER A 297 -19.17 -18.94 -6.71
N ARG A 298 -17.91 -19.36 -6.49
CA ARG A 298 -16.93 -18.88 -5.48
C ARG A 298 -15.52 -18.95 -6.10
N TRP A 299 -14.50 -18.12 -5.88
CA TRP A 299 -14.05 -17.12 -4.87
C TRP A 299 -13.33 -17.64 -3.65
N HIS A 300 -12.08 -17.17 -3.51
CA HIS A 300 -11.52 -16.57 -2.30
C HIS A 300 -10.28 -15.69 -2.58
N GLU A 301 -9.96 -14.80 -1.63
CA GLU A 301 -8.92 -13.75 -1.67
C GLU A 301 -7.82 -13.94 -0.57
N ALA A 302 -6.61 -13.36 -0.67
CA ALA A 302 -5.63 -13.36 0.45
C ALA A 302 -4.69 -12.13 0.54
N ASP A 303 -4.25 -11.84 1.77
CA ASP A 303 -3.74 -10.53 2.21
C ASP A 303 -2.29 -10.13 1.90
N THR A 304 -2.09 -8.80 1.89
CA THR A 304 -0.86 -8.02 1.59
C THR A 304 0.37 -8.18 2.52
N THR A 305 0.46 -9.21 3.38
CA THR A 305 1.45 -9.25 4.49
C THR A 305 2.38 -10.46 4.54
N GLN A 306 2.62 -11.16 3.42
CA GLN A 306 3.60 -12.27 3.41
C GLN A 306 5.05 -11.79 3.45
N THR A 307 5.75 -12.07 4.56
CA THR A 307 7.21 -12.07 4.65
C THR A 307 7.76 -13.43 4.21
N LEU A 308 8.48 -13.48 3.07
CA LEU A 308 9.22 -14.67 2.65
C LEU A 308 10.72 -14.46 2.89
N ASN A 309 11.24 -15.11 3.94
CA ASN A 309 12.68 -15.25 4.19
C ASN A 309 13.11 -16.65 3.76
N GLU A 310 13.64 -16.81 2.54
CA GLU A 310 14.44 -17.99 2.17
C GLU A 310 15.64 -17.55 1.32
N GLU A 311 16.82 -18.11 1.62
CA GLU A 311 18.05 -17.82 0.88
C GLU A 311 18.05 -18.44 -0.52
N TYR A 312 18.58 -17.70 -1.49
CA TYR A 312 18.73 -18.15 -2.87
C TYR A 312 19.71 -19.32 -2.99
N ASN A 313 19.21 -20.52 -3.28
CA ASN A 313 20.04 -21.68 -3.61
C ASN A 313 20.43 -21.67 -5.11
N PRO A 314 21.71 -21.47 -5.47
CA PRO A 314 22.13 -21.28 -6.86
C PRO A 314 22.19 -22.57 -7.71
N ASN A 315 21.87 -23.73 -7.16
CA ASN A 315 22.04 -25.03 -7.84
C ASN A 315 20.75 -25.58 -8.51
N ASP A 316 19.64 -24.84 -8.47
CA ASP A 316 18.37 -25.30 -9.04
C ASP A 316 18.35 -25.11 -10.57
N THR A 317 18.73 -26.15 -11.31
CA THR A 317 19.07 -26.10 -12.73
C THR A 317 17.88 -26.36 -13.65
N TYR A 318 16.94 -25.40 -13.70
CA TYR A 318 15.96 -25.32 -14.80
C TYR A 318 16.20 -24.07 -15.67
N ASN A 319 17.06 -24.25 -16.68
CA ASN A 319 17.21 -23.27 -17.76
C ASN A 319 15.91 -23.15 -18.56
N ASN A 320 15.27 -21.99 -18.51
CA ASN A 320 14.55 -21.48 -19.67
C ASN A 320 14.72 -19.97 -19.81
N SER A 321 15.25 -19.56 -20.95
CA SER A 321 15.62 -18.18 -21.28
C SER A 321 14.41 -17.30 -21.67
N ASP A 322 14.62 -15.98 -21.66
CA ASP A 322 13.72 -14.93 -22.16
C ASP A 322 12.48 -14.57 -21.31
N CYS A 323 12.72 -14.09 -20.09
CA CYS A 323 11.88 -13.05 -19.46
C CYS A 323 12.76 -12.01 -18.74
N LYS A 324 12.56 -10.71 -19.02
CA LYS A 324 13.21 -9.63 -18.27
C LYS A 324 12.36 -9.26 -17.07
N PHE A 325 12.79 -9.73 -15.89
CA PHE A 325 12.20 -9.34 -14.61
C PHE A 325 12.42 -7.84 -14.35
N HIS A 326 11.40 -7.16 -13.84
CA HIS A 326 11.56 -5.89 -13.12
C HIS A 326 11.31 -6.12 -11.64
N VAL A 327 12.41 -6.27 -10.88
CA VAL A 327 12.42 -6.22 -9.42
C VAL A 327 12.82 -4.81 -9.01
N PRO A 328 12.07 -4.10 -8.13
CA PRO A 328 12.51 -2.83 -7.58
C PRO A 328 13.63 -3.07 -6.56
N PHE A 329 14.88 -2.88 -6.96
CA PHE A 329 15.98 -2.70 -6.01
C PHE A 329 16.08 -1.23 -5.59
N ALA A 330 16.22 -1.00 -4.29
CA ALA A 330 16.52 0.32 -3.74
C ALA A 330 17.90 0.80 -4.27
N GLN A 331 17.96 2.05 -4.76
CA GLN A 331 19.23 2.65 -5.19
C GLN A 331 19.92 3.32 -4.00
N GLY A 332 21.14 2.86 -3.69
CA GLY A 332 21.96 3.41 -2.62
C GLY A 332 22.69 4.71 -3.00
N HIS A 333 22.79 5.59 -2.01
CA HIS A 333 23.83 6.62 -1.79
C HIS A 333 24.19 7.62 -2.91
N VAL A 334 23.75 8.87 -2.71
CA VAL A 334 24.64 10.05 -2.83
C VAL A 334 24.39 10.96 -1.62
N SER A 335 25.44 11.35 -0.91
CA SER A 335 25.37 12.30 0.23
C SER A 335 25.52 13.74 -0.25
N THR A 336 24.66 14.65 0.23
CA THR A 336 24.82 16.11 0.09
C THR A 336 24.31 16.85 1.33
N THR A 337 25.16 17.00 2.34
CA THR A 337 24.94 17.90 3.48
C THR A 337 25.42 19.33 3.16
N PRO A 338 24.60 20.37 3.30
CA PRO A 338 25.07 21.75 3.37
C PRO A 338 25.37 22.13 4.83
N VAL A 339 26.54 22.74 5.05
CA VAL A 339 26.94 23.33 6.34
C VAL A 339 26.34 24.74 6.45
N MET A 340 25.84 25.13 7.62
CA MET A 340 25.39 26.50 7.88
C MET A 340 26.57 27.48 7.97
N PHE A 341 26.41 28.68 7.41
CA PHE A 341 27.18 29.86 7.83
C PHE A 341 26.32 31.13 7.87
N ASP A 342 26.80 32.07 8.70
CA ASP A 342 26.14 33.18 9.39
C ASP A 342 25.22 34.17 8.64
N TYR A 343 24.35 34.77 9.45
CA TYR A 343 23.68 36.05 9.18
C TYR A 343 24.65 37.23 9.35
N ASN A 344 24.64 38.23 8.44
CA ASN A 344 24.54 39.66 8.79
C ASN A 344 24.64 40.62 7.58
N LEU A 345 23.80 41.68 7.60
CA LEU A 345 23.91 42.97 6.86
C LEU A 345 23.78 42.88 5.32
N VAL A 346 23.24 43.84 4.55
CA VAL A 346 23.04 45.31 4.70
C VAL A 346 21.69 45.74 4.05
N GLN A 347 21.04 46.80 4.57
CA GLN A 347 19.92 47.49 3.88
C GLN A 347 20.42 48.43 2.77
N LEU A 348 19.74 48.53 1.61
CA LEU A 348 19.13 49.80 1.14
C LEU A 348 18.33 49.70 -0.20
N THR A 349 17.21 50.43 -0.25
CA THR A 349 16.58 51.11 -1.42
C THR A 349 16.39 50.37 -2.76
N ASN A 350 15.14 50.01 -3.06
CA ASN A 350 14.35 50.65 -4.14
C ASN A 350 12.90 50.10 -4.17
N ASP A 351 11.91 50.93 -3.83
CA ASP A 351 10.49 50.53 -3.73
C ASP A 351 9.83 50.13 -5.07
N LEU A 352 10.54 50.30 -6.20
CA LEU A 352 10.12 49.84 -7.53
C LEU A 352 10.52 48.38 -7.85
N LEU A 353 11.44 47.76 -7.09
CA LEU A 353 11.88 46.37 -7.34
C LEU A 353 11.01 45.34 -6.60
N HIS A 354 10.33 45.74 -5.53
CA HIS A 354 9.65 44.81 -4.63
C HIS A 354 8.41 44.15 -5.25
N SER A 355 7.68 44.84 -6.13
CA SER A 355 6.50 44.27 -6.80
C SER A 355 6.84 43.22 -7.87
N GLU A 356 7.96 43.35 -8.58
CA GLU A 356 8.43 42.30 -9.50
C GLU A 356 8.95 41.07 -8.72
N LEU A 357 9.75 41.29 -7.67
CA LEU A 357 10.34 40.22 -6.85
C LEU A 357 9.28 39.35 -6.14
N VAL A 358 8.19 39.94 -5.63
CA VAL A 358 7.10 39.18 -4.99
C VAL A 358 6.33 38.28 -5.97
N SER A 359 6.45 38.51 -7.29
CA SER A 359 5.83 37.67 -8.32
C SER A 359 6.70 36.52 -8.84
N LEU A 360 8.01 36.55 -8.57
CA LEU A 360 8.98 35.57 -9.08
C LEU A 360 9.09 34.34 -8.17
N GLN A 361 8.30 33.30 -8.47
CA GLN A 361 8.51 31.98 -7.87
C GLN A 361 9.82 31.35 -8.40
N ALA A 362 10.52 30.58 -7.56
CA ALA A 362 11.79 29.92 -7.92
C ALA A 362 11.71 29.03 -9.18
N THR A 363 10.51 28.53 -9.49
CA THR A 363 10.15 27.78 -10.70
C THR A 363 10.28 28.57 -12.01
N TYR A 364 10.26 29.90 -11.97
CA TYR A 364 10.48 30.76 -13.16
C TYR A 364 11.97 31.07 -13.42
N ILE A 365 12.86 30.69 -12.48
CA ILE A 365 14.30 30.94 -12.55
C ILE A 365 15.04 29.64 -12.86
N MET A 366 14.70 28.55 -12.15
CA MET A 366 15.27 27.23 -12.35
C MET A 366 14.86 26.63 -13.70
N GLY A 367 15.83 26.44 -14.61
CA GLY A 367 15.60 25.84 -15.94
C GLY A 367 15.22 26.84 -17.03
N LYS A 368 15.38 28.15 -16.80
CA LYS A 368 15.20 29.17 -17.84
C LYS A 368 16.32 29.10 -18.88
N GLU A 369 15.94 28.96 -20.15
CA GLU A 369 16.88 28.99 -21.27
C GLU A 369 17.20 30.43 -21.69
N PHE A 370 18.44 30.69 -22.05
CA PHE A 370 18.94 31.98 -22.52
C PHE A 370 19.58 31.82 -23.90
N ILE A 371 19.33 32.77 -24.80
CA ILE A 371 19.86 32.74 -26.17
C ILE A 371 21.35 33.13 -26.24
N SER A 372 21.91 33.72 -25.19
CA SER A 372 23.33 34.02 -25.07
C SER A 372 23.79 34.01 -23.60
N VAL A 373 25.10 33.91 -23.38
CA VAL A 373 25.70 34.09 -22.04
C VAL A 373 25.49 35.52 -21.54
N THR A 374 25.51 36.51 -22.44
CA THR A 374 25.27 37.93 -22.12
C THR A 374 23.83 38.16 -21.62
N ASP A 375 22.83 37.50 -22.22
CA ASP A 375 21.43 37.55 -21.78
C ASP A 375 21.26 36.93 -20.39
N ALA A 376 21.94 35.82 -20.13
CA ALA A 376 21.97 35.20 -18.80
C ALA A 376 22.64 36.14 -17.78
N GLU A 377 23.78 36.74 -18.14
CA GLU A 377 24.48 37.70 -17.31
C GLU A 377 23.63 38.94 -16.97
N GLU A 378 22.96 39.57 -17.94
CA GLU A 378 22.08 40.71 -17.67
C GLU A 378 20.89 40.33 -16.79
N PHE A 379 20.30 39.15 -17.02
CA PHE A 379 19.21 38.64 -16.19
C PHE A 379 19.67 38.39 -14.76
N TYR A 380 20.79 37.69 -14.55
CA TYR A 380 21.28 37.40 -13.18
C TYR A 380 21.82 38.65 -12.49
N LYS A 381 22.52 39.56 -13.18
CA LYS A 381 22.94 40.86 -12.61
C LYS A 381 21.77 41.75 -12.14
N LYS A 382 20.54 41.54 -12.66
CA LYS A 382 19.33 42.21 -12.15
C LYS A 382 18.81 41.63 -10.83
N TYR A 383 19.12 40.37 -10.51
CA TYR A 383 18.49 39.63 -9.40
C TYR A 383 19.45 38.89 -8.43
N SER A 384 20.77 38.88 -8.67
CA SER A 384 21.77 38.31 -7.76
C SER A 384 22.81 39.36 -7.35
N TYR A 385 23.36 39.21 -6.14
CA TYR A 385 24.43 40.09 -5.61
C TYR A 385 25.77 39.87 -6.32
N GLU A 386 26.00 38.66 -6.83
CA GLU A 386 27.20 38.26 -7.54
C GLU A 386 26.81 37.21 -8.60
N PHE A 387 27.55 37.14 -9.71
CA PHE A 387 27.40 36.11 -10.73
C PHE A 387 28.79 35.66 -11.19
N VAL A 388 29.18 34.45 -10.81
CA VAL A 388 30.46 33.85 -11.18
C VAL A 388 30.25 33.01 -12.45
N THR A 389 30.86 33.46 -13.55
CA THR A 389 30.80 32.79 -14.87
C THR A 389 31.60 31.48 -14.93
N GLU A 390 32.45 31.22 -13.94
CA GLU A 390 33.30 30.04 -13.88
C GLU A 390 32.57 28.86 -13.22
N HIS A 391 32.62 27.69 -13.87
CA HIS A 391 32.03 26.48 -13.30
C HIS A 391 32.81 26.02 -12.06
N SER A 392 32.12 25.74 -10.96
CA SER A 392 32.69 25.17 -9.73
C SER A 392 33.15 23.70 -9.87
N HIS A 393 33.19 23.17 -11.09
CA HIS A 393 33.60 21.82 -11.43
C HIS A 393 34.17 21.78 -12.86
N MET A 394 34.98 20.76 -13.15
CA MET A 394 35.42 20.50 -14.52
C MET A 394 34.22 20.22 -15.43
N LEU A 395 34.23 20.81 -16.63
CA LEU A 395 33.23 20.48 -17.65
C LEU A 395 33.43 19.06 -18.19
N SER A 396 32.34 18.42 -18.60
CA SER A 396 32.39 17.10 -19.20
C SER A 396 33.19 17.14 -20.52
N PRO A 397 34.17 16.24 -20.73
CA PRO A 397 34.96 16.23 -21.95
C PRO A 397 34.08 15.89 -23.17
N GLY A 398 34.48 16.37 -24.35
CA GLY A 398 33.63 16.33 -25.56
C GLY A 398 33.25 14.92 -26.03
N ASN A 399 34.07 13.91 -25.73
CA ASN A 399 33.79 12.49 -25.99
C ASN A 399 32.73 11.87 -25.06
N HIS A 400 32.27 12.60 -24.03
CA HIS A 400 31.15 12.23 -23.16
C HIS A 400 29.89 13.05 -23.48
N SER A 401 29.93 13.96 -24.47
CA SER A 401 28.78 14.78 -24.86
C SER A 401 27.54 13.95 -25.21
N GLN A 402 27.69 12.78 -25.85
CA GLN A 402 26.57 11.88 -26.14
C GLN A 402 25.81 11.36 -24.91
N PHE A 403 26.36 11.51 -23.70
CA PHE A 403 25.69 11.16 -22.44
C PHE A 403 25.00 12.36 -21.77
N LEU A 404 25.36 13.59 -22.12
CA LEU A 404 24.76 14.82 -21.57
C LEU A 404 23.35 15.02 -22.10
N ARG A 405 22.35 15.12 -21.21
CA ARG A 405 20.93 15.26 -21.58
C ARG A 405 20.65 16.37 -22.60
N SER A 406 21.36 17.50 -22.53
CA SER A 406 21.22 18.63 -23.47
C SER A 406 21.71 18.35 -24.90
N HIS A 407 22.50 17.30 -25.10
CA HIS A 407 23.06 16.90 -26.40
C HIS A 407 22.40 15.63 -26.96
N ARG A 408 21.43 15.04 -26.23
CA ARG A 408 20.70 13.84 -26.68
C ARG A 408 19.39 14.25 -27.33
N ASN A 409 19.27 14.02 -28.64
CA ASN A 409 18.02 14.28 -29.36
C ASN A 409 17.70 13.13 -30.32
N VAL A 410 16.47 12.62 -30.24
CA VAL A 410 15.96 11.61 -31.18
C VAL A 410 15.42 12.38 -32.38
N LYS A 411 16.03 12.19 -33.55
CA LYS A 411 15.66 12.96 -34.74
C LYS A 411 14.47 12.31 -35.43
N ASP A 412 13.65 13.12 -36.10
CA ASP A 412 12.40 12.64 -36.71
C ASP A 412 12.60 11.53 -37.76
N TYR A 413 13.74 11.55 -38.46
CA TYR A 413 14.07 10.52 -39.45
C TYR A 413 14.41 9.17 -38.80
N ASP A 414 15.18 9.16 -37.70
CA ASP A 414 15.49 7.95 -36.92
C ASP A 414 14.17 7.36 -36.39
N LEU A 415 13.27 8.23 -35.90
CA LEU A 415 11.97 7.86 -35.35
C LEU A 415 11.02 7.26 -36.40
N ALA A 416 10.93 7.86 -37.59
CA ALA A 416 10.12 7.36 -38.70
C ALA A 416 10.64 6.03 -39.26
N GLN A 417 11.97 5.86 -39.32
CA GLN A 417 12.59 4.59 -39.70
C GLN A 417 12.27 3.50 -38.66
N VAL A 418 12.46 3.79 -37.38
CA VAL A 418 12.17 2.85 -36.27
C VAL A 418 10.70 2.45 -36.22
N GLN A 419 9.77 3.37 -36.49
CA GLN A 419 8.34 3.04 -36.65
C GLN A 419 8.11 2.04 -37.79
N SER A 420 8.75 2.26 -38.94
CA SER A 420 8.66 1.36 -40.10
C SER A 420 9.23 -0.04 -39.81
N LEU A 421 10.36 -0.11 -39.10
CA LEU A 421 10.98 -1.37 -38.67
C LEU A 421 10.11 -2.10 -37.62
N ARG A 422 9.39 -1.36 -36.77
CA ARG A 422 8.45 -1.91 -35.78
C ARG A 422 7.21 -2.53 -36.43
N LEU A 423 6.71 -1.97 -37.52
CA LEU A 423 5.57 -2.53 -38.27
C LEU A 423 5.87 -3.92 -38.86
N VAL A 424 7.13 -4.23 -39.18
CA VAL A 424 7.58 -5.55 -39.65
C VAL A 424 8.07 -6.47 -38.52
N GLY A 425 7.84 -6.10 -37.26
CA GLY A 425 8.04 -6.99 -36.11
C GLY A 425 9.48 -7.11 -35.58
N MET A 426 10.40 -6.20 -35.94
CA MET A 426 11.74 -6.19 -35.34
C MET A 426 11.69 -5.92 -33.82
N LYS A 427 12.66 -6.48 -33.08
CA LYS A 427 12.87 -6.14 -31.66
C LYS A 427 13.57 -4.79 -31.55
N SER A 428 13.26 -3.99 -30.53
CA SER A 428 13.85 -2.65 -30.35
C SER A 428 15.38 -2.63 -30.28
N SER A 429 16.01 -3.70 -29.79
CA SER A 429 17.47 -3.85 -29.82
C SER A 429 18.01 -3.88 -31.26
N GLN A 430 17.38 -4.67 -32.14
CA GLN A 430 17.78 -4.80 -33.55
C GLN A 430 17.62 -3.48 -34.31
N MET A 431 16.61 -2.68 -33.98
CA MET A 431 16.43 -1.34 -34.56
C MET A 431 17.54 -0.37 -34.11
N ILE A 432 17.96 -0.43 -32.84
CA ILE A 432 19.07 0.36 -32.32
C ILE A 432 20.38 -0.09 -32.98
N ASP A 433 20.63 -1.41 -33.09
CA ASP A 433 21.78 -1.98 -33.79
C ASP A 433 21.87 -1.49 -35.24
N GLN A 434 20.74 -1.45 -35.95
CA GLN A 434 20.66 -0.94 -37.32
C GLN A 434 20.93 0.57 -37.43
N LEU A 435 20.38 1.40 -36.53
CA LEU A 435 20.67 2.84 -36.52
C LEU A 435 22.14 3.12 -36.23
N MET A 436 22.77 2.32 -35.37
CA MET A 436 24.19 2.45 -35.04
C MET A 436 25.12 2.05 -36.19
N ASP A 437 24.78 0.97 -36.91
CA ASP A 437 25.50 0.53 -38.11
C ASP A 437 25.46 1.62 -39.18
N GLN A 438 24.29 2.23 -39.40
CA GLN A 438 24.11 3.35 -40.33
C GLN A 438 24.82 4.65 -39.90
N ALA A 439 24.86 4.96 -38.60
CA ALA A 439 25.57 6.12 -38.07
C ALA A 439 27.09 5.88 -37.90
N GLY A 440 27.56 4.64 -38.02
CA GLY A 440 28.96 4.24 -37.85
C GLY A 440 29.48 4.24 -36.40
N SER A 441 28.71 4.74 -35.42
CA SER A 441 29.02 4.61 -33.98
C SER A 441 27.84 5.01 -33.08
N TYR A 442 27.82 4.50 -31.84
CA TYR A 442 26.93 4.96 -30.76
C TYR A 442 26.94 6.50 -30.57
N ALA A 443 28.12 7.13 -30.71
CA ALA A 443 28.26 8.58 -30.52
C ALA A 443 27.62 9.40 -31.65
N ALA A 444 27.63 8.87 -32.88
CA ALA A 444 27.11 9.56 -34.07
C ALA A 444 25.58 9.52 -34.19
N VAL A 445 24.91 8.55 -33.54
CA VAL A 445 23.43 8.48 -33.49
C VAL A 445 22.85 9.74 -32.83
N GLY A 446 23.48 10.23 -31.75
CA GLY A 446 23.08 11.47 -31.06
C GLY A 446 21.97 11.27 -30.00
N HIS A 447 21.62 10.03 -29.66
CA HIS A 447 20.72 9.69 -28.55
C HIS A 447 21.00 8.29 -28.01
N THR A 448 20.56 7.97 -26.79
CA THR A 448 20.63 6.58 -26.29
C THR A 448 19.43 5.75 -26.77
N GLY A 449 19.53 4.43 -26.66
CA GLY A 449 18.39 3.53 -26.86
C GLY A 449 17.21 3.80 -25.90
N LYS A 450 17.49 4.34 -24.70
CA LYS A 450 16.44 4.69 -23.73
C LYS A 450 15.68 5.95 -24.14
N ASP A 451 16.37 6.94 -24.72
CA ASP A 451 15.70 8.15 -25.24
C ASP A 451 14.77 7.80 -26.40
N LEU A 452 15.22 6.95 -27.34
CA LEU A 452 14.40 6.43 -28.44
C LEU A 452 13.16 5.67 -27.94
N GLN A 453 13.34 4.78 -26.95
CA GLN A 453 12.22 4.03 -26.37
C GLN A 453 11.21 4.96 -25.70
N ASN A 454 11.66 5.95 -24.94
CA ASN A 454 10.76 6.93 -24.31
C ASN A 454 9.95 7.74 -25.34
N GLN A 455 10.55 8.06 -26.50
CA GLN A 455 9.85 8.74 -27.61
C GLN A 455 8.82 7.82 -28.30
N LEU A 456 9.16 6.56 -28.54
CA LEU A 456 8.18 5.57 -29.04
C LEU A 456 7.01 5.40 -28.08
N ASP A 457 7.28 5.33 -26.78
CA ASP A 457 6.24 5.23 -25.75
C ASP A 457 5.40 6.52 -25.66
N ALA A 458 5.99 7.69 -25.90
CA ALA A 458 5.26 8.96 -26.02
C ALA A 458 4.34 8.98 -27.26
N ILE A 459 4.83 8.51 -28.42
CA ILE A 459 4.02 8.42 -29.64
C ILE A 459 2.90 7.38 -29.49
N CYS A 460 3.13 6.22 -28.86
CA CYS A 460 2.06 5.27 -28.58
C CYS A 460 0.96 5.86 -27.67
N ARG A 461 1.33 6.74 -26.73
CA ARG A 461 0.37 7.50 -25.89
C ARG A 461 -0.39 8.57 -26.67
N TYR A 462 0.25 9.25 -27.63
CA TYR A 462 -0.41 10.29 -28.45
C TYR A 462 -1.20 9.77 -29.65
N ALA A 463 -0.83 8.62 -30.22
CA ALA A 463 -1.51 8.01 -31.37
C ALA A 463 -2.81 7.29 -31.00
N SER A 464 -3.07 7.09 -29.71
CA SER A 464 -4.31 6.47 -29.19
C SER A 464 -5.44 7.52 -29.12
N TYR A 465 -5.94 7.91 -30.29
CA TYR A 465 -7.17 8.72 -30.44
C TYR A 465 -8.43 7.85 -30.70
N ASN A 466 -8.32 6.55 -30.39
CA ASN A 466 -9.42 5.69 -29.97
C ASN A 466 -9.17 5.36 -28.48
N SER A 467 -10.20 5.07 -27.70
CA SER A 467 -10.10 5.07 -26.24
C SER A 467 -9.04 4.09 -25.69
N ASP A 468 -8.53 4.36 -24.48
CA ASP A 468 -7.63 3.44 -23.77
C ASP A 468 -8.23 2.02 -23.69
N ALA A 469 -9.57 1.93 -23.57
CA ALA A 469 -10.32 0.69 -23.58
C ALA A 469 -10.30 -0.01 -24.94
N ASP A 470 -10.56 0.68 -26.05
CA ASP A 470 -10.51 0.10 -27.41
C ASP A 470 -9.13 -0.48 -27.72
N SER A 471 -8.08 0.22 -27.27
CA SER A 471 -6.69 -0.20 -27.41
C SER A 471 -6.40 -1.47 -26.60
N ILE A 472 -6.91 -1.56 -25.37
CA ILE A 472 -6.80 -2.76 -24.53
C ILE A 472 -7.60 -3.93 -25.12
N ILE A 473 -8.84 -3.73 -25.55
CA ILE A 473 -9.69 -4.77 -26.15
C ILE A 473 -9.06 -5.29 -27.45
N SER A 474 -8.50 -4.39 -28.27
CA SER A 474 -7.77 -4.76 -29.48
C SER A 474 -6.52 -5.59 -29.19
N TYR A 475 -5.74 -5.21 -28.16
CA TYR A 475 -4.57 -5.99 -27.71
C TYR A 475 -4.98 -7.39 -27.22
N MET A 476 -5.97 -7.49 -26.34
CA MET A 476 -6.44 -8.77 -25.81
C MET A 476 -6.99 -9.68 -26.93
N THR A 477 -7.71 -9.10 -27.90
CA THR A 477 -8.22 -9.79 -29.10
C THR A 477 -7.11 -10.26 -30.03
N ALA A 478 -5.99 -9.53 -30.12
CA ALA A 478 -4.80 -9.99 -30.84
C ALA A 478 -4.08 -11.11 -30.06
N LYS A 479 -3.99 -10.99 -28.73
CA LYS A 479 -3.33 -11.96 -27.86
C LYS A 479 -4.05 -13.31 -27.85
N SER A 480 -5.39 -13.36 -27.80
CA SER A 480 -6.17 -14.60 -27.88
C SER A 480 -6.07 -15.32 -29.23
N LYS A 481 -5.70 -14.61 -30.31
CA LYS A 481 -5.39 -15.22 -31.62
C LYS A 481 -3.99 -15.82 -31.67
N MET A 482 -3.04 -15.28 -30.89
CA MET A 482 -1.66 -15.77 -30.82
C MET A 482 -1.48 -16.92 -29.83
N ASP A 483 -2.21 -16.88 -28.71
CA ASP A 483 -2.18 -17.89 -27.67
C ASP A 483 -3.60 -18.46 -27.47
N GLN A 484 -3.82 -19.69 -27.96
CA GLN A 484 -5.11 -20.38 -27.90
C GLN A 484 -5.61 -20.67 -26.47
N ARG A 485 -4.75 -20.56 -25.45
CA ARG A 485 -5.14 -20.70 -24.05
C ARG A 485 -5.24 -19.35 -23.34
N PHE A 486 -4.77 -18.25 -23.93
CA PHE A 486 -5.07 -16.92 -23.41
C PHE A 486 -6.57 -16.66 -23.43
N PHE A 487 -7.11 -16.09 -22.36
CA PHE A 487 -8.53 -15.82 -22.20
C PHE A 487 -8.73 -14.42 -21.62
N PHE A 488 -9.78 -13.73 -22.08
CA PHE A 488 -10.23 -12.47 -21.52
C PHE A 488 -11.73 -12.28 -21.71
N TRP A 489 -12.35 -11.49 -20.84
CA TRP A 489 -13.75 -11.04 -20.93
C TRP A 489 -13.79 -9.58 -20.50
N TYR A 490 -14.66 -8.77 -21.11
CA TYR A 490 -14.97 -7.42 -20.63
C TYR A 490 -16.48 -7.12 -20.70
N THR A 491 -16.94 -6.15 -19.91
CA THR A 491 -18.29 -5.58 -20.03
C THR A 491 -18.24 -4.16 -20.61
N ILE A 492 -19.35 -3.76 -21.21
CA ILE A 492 -19.61 -2.38 -21.64
C ILE A 492 -20.77 -1.87 -20.77
N LEU A 493 -20.65 -0.64 -20.27
CA LEU A 493 -21.67 0.03 -19.46
C LEU A 493 -22.71 0.71 -20.36
N GLU A 494 -23.81 1.22 -19.79
CA GLU A 494 -24.88 1.90 -20.53
C GLU A 494 -24.44 3.19 -21.24
N ASP A 495 -23.27 3.74 -20.90
CA ASP A 495 -22.66 4.92 -21.53
C ASP A 495 -21.63 4.59 -22.63
N ASP A 496 -21.66 3.35 -23.13
CA ASP A 496 -20.69 2.74 -24.06
C ASP A 496 -19.23 2.71 -23.55
N SER A 497 -18.97 3.04 -22.27
CA SER A 497 -17.64 2.91 -21.68
C SER A 497 -17.33 1.48 -21.22
N MET A 498 -16.04 1.13 -21.15
CA MET A 498 -15.62 -0.17 -20.60
C MET A 498 -15.88 -0.22 -19.09
N GLY A 499 -16.65 -1.24 -18.70
CA GLY A 499 -16.95 -1.56 -17.31
C GLY A 499 -15.82 -2.37 -16.69
N ASN A 500 -16.05 -3.67 -16.59
CA ASN A 500 -15.10 -4.63 -16.02
C ASN A 500 -14.27 -5.28 -17.13
N LEU A 501 -13.05 -5.72 -16.81
CA LEU A 501 -12.16 -6.49 -17.67
C LEU A 501 -11.51 -7.60 -16.84
N PHE A 502 -11.39 -8.80 -17.40
CA PHE A 502 -10.67 -9.94 -16.82
C PHE A 502 -9.77 -10.54 -17.90
N TRP A 503 -8.56 -10.98 -17.53
CA TRP A 503 -7.70 -11.75 -18.43
C TRP A 503 -6.79 -12.73 -17.69
N THR A 504 -6.40 -13.79 -18.39
CA THR A 504 -5.42 -14.78 -17.94
C THR A 504 -4.64 -15.33 -19.13
N ASP A 505 -3.35 -15.57 -18.95
CA ASP A 505 -2.53 -16.25 -19.96
C ASP A 505 -2.55 -17.77 -19.84
N SER A 506 -1.88 -18.42 -20.79
CA SER A 506 -1.79 -19.87 -20.91
C SER A 506 -1.06 -20.56 -19.76
N MET A 507 -0.09 -19.90 -19.13
CA MET A 507 0.66 -20.44 -18.00
C MET A 507 -0.18 -20.34 -16.72
N SER A 508 -0.76 -19.16 -16.49
CA SER A 508 -1.66 -18.89 -15.36
C SER A 508 -2.83 -19.89 -15.29
N ARG A 509 -3.44 -20.22 -16.44
CA ARG A 509 -4.49 -21.27 -16.52
C ARG A 509 -3.97 -22.70 -16.36
N TYR A 510 -2.70 -22.95 -16.68
CA TYR A 510 -2.08 -24.26 -16.48
C TYR A 510 -1.78 -24.46 -15.00
N ASP A 511 -1.18 -23.46 -14.34
CA ASP A 511 -0.87 -23.47 -12.91
C ASP A 511 -2.14 -23.54 -12.04
N TYR A 512 -3.20 -22.83 -12.41
CA TYR A 512 -4.52 -22.95 -11.78
C TYR A 512 -5.03 -24.41 -11.72
N ARG A 513 -4.68 -25.24 -12.71
CA ARG A 513 -5.10 -26.65 -12.75
C ARG A 513 -4.42 -27.52 -11.68
N TYR A 514 -3.29 -27.10 -11.14
CA TYR A 514 -2.50 -27.85 -10.14
C TYR A 514 -2.45 -27.18 -8.77
N PHE A 515 -2.68 -25.86 -8.70
CA PHE A 515 -2.54 -25.07 -7.49
C PHE A 515 -3.79 -24.23 -7.16
N GLY A 516 -4.86 -24.36 -7.95
CA GLY A 516 -6.14 -23.66 -7.77
C GLY A 516 -7.05 -24.24 -6.67
N ASP A 517 -6.58 -25.21 -5.87
CA ASP A 517 -7.32 -25.73 -4.72
C ASP A 517 -7.56 -24.63 -3.65
N VAL A 518 -6.62 -23.68 -3.56
CA VAL A 518 -6.77 -22.44 -2.78
C VAL A 518 -6.42 -21.27 -3.68
N ILE A 519 -7.43 -20.48 -4.01
CA ILE A 519 -7.31 -19.25 -4.79
C ILE A 519 -7.36 -18.06 -3.83
N SER A 520 -6.61 -17.04 -4.22
CA SER A 520 -6.49 -15.73 -3.62
C SER A 520 -6.62 -14.66 -4.71
N PHE A 521 -6.90 -13.42 -4.31
CA PHE A 521 -6.79 -12.21 -5.11
C PHE A 521 -6.10 -11.09 -4.26
N ASP A 522 -5.97 -9.85 -4.74
CA ASP A 522 -5.77 -8.68 -3.86
C ASP A 522 -6.57 -7.45 -4.35
N SER A 523 -7.56 -7.03 -3.55
CA SER A 523 -8.45 -5.88 -3.76
C SER A 523 -7.96 -4.61 -3.08
N MET A 524 -6.87 -4.66 -2.31
CA MET A 524 -6.21 -3.48 -1.73
C MET A 524 -5.19 -2.82 -2.66
N TYR A 525 -5.08 -3.27 -3.92
CA TYR A 525 -4.21 -2.67 -4.91
C TYR A 525 -4.68 -1.27 -5.33
N ARG A 526 -3.77 -0.49 -5.93
CA ARG A 526 -4.06 0.89 -6.32
C ARG A 526 -5.13 0.95 -7.41
N THR A 527 -6.17 1.76 -7.20
CA THR A 527 -7.07 2.17 -8.27
C THR A 527 -6.32 2.99 -9.34
N ASN A 528 -6.69 2.81 -10.61
CA ASN A 528 -6.13 3.62 -11.70
C ASN A 528 -6.70 5.06 -11.72
N CYS A 529 -6.28 5.89 -12.68
CA CYS A 529 -6.76 7.26 -12.87
C CYS A 529 -8.27 7.38 -13.17
N TYR A 530 -8.92 6.27 -13.52
CA TYR A 530 -10.37 6.16 -13.75
C TYR A 530 -11.12 5.56 -12.53
N ASN A 531 -10.45 5.51 -11.38
CA ASN A 531 -10.94 4.92 -10.12
C ASN A 531 -11.38 3.44 -10.27
N ARG A 532 -10.81 2.71 -11.23
CA ARG A 532 -11.03 1.27 -11.38
C ARG A 532 -10.05 0.49 -10.51
N SER A 533 -10.54 -0.50 -9.74
CA SER A 533 -9.69 -1.42 -8.97
C SER A 533 -8.94 -2.34 -9.94
N LEU A 534 -7.63 -2.57 -9.73
CA LEU A 534 -6.87 -3.62 -10.42
C LEU A 534 -6.62 -4.73 -9.40
N GLU A 535 -7.06 -5.93 -9.69
CA GLU A 535 -6.96 -7.06 -8.76
C GLU A 535 -6.35 -8.26 -9.48
N ILE A 536 -5.59 -9.08 -8.75
CA ILE A 536 -4.73 -10.13 -9.32
C ILE A 536 -5.12 -11.46 -8.69
N PHE A 537 -5.52 -12.47 -9.46
CA PHE A 537 -5.68 -13.82 -8.92
C PHE A 537 -4.34 -14.51 -8.76
N PHE A 538 -4.17 -15.21 -7.65
CA PHE A 538 -3.02 -16.06 -7.41
C PHE A 538 -3.38 -17.20 -6.47
N GLY A 539 -2.48 -18.16 -6.34
CA GLY A 539 -2.48 -19.18 -5.31
C GLY A 539 -1.06 -19.43 -4.84
N VAL A 540 -0.85 -20.59 -4.23
CA VAL A 540 0.45 -20.99 -3.67
C VAL A 540 0.80 -22.37 -4.24
N ASN A 541 1.96 -22.49 -4.88
CA ASN A 541 2.42 -23.79 -5.39
C ASN A 541 3.07 -24.65 -4.29
N ASN A 542 3.44 -25.87 -4.64
CA ASN A 542 4.06 -26.86 -3.74
C ASN A 542 5.37 -26.39 -3.07
N HIS A 543 5.96 -25.28 -3.49
CA HIS A 543 7.15 -24.66 -2.91
C HIS A 543 6.84 -23.38 -2.11
N THR A 544 5.59 -23.19 -1.70
CA THR A 544 5.10 -21.99 -1.00
C THR A 544 5.23 -20.66 -1.76
N LYS A 545 5.48 -20.71 -3.08
CA LYS A 545 5.63 -19.51 -3.92
C LYS A 545 4.29 -19.05 -4.50
N THR A 546 4.04 -17.74 -4.44
CA THR A 546 2.91 -17.08 -5.09
C THR A 546 2.89 -17.42 -6.59
N THR A 547 1.75 -17.89 -7.09
CA THR A 547 1.57 -18.32 -8.47
C THR A 547 0.34 -17.64 -9.05
N ILE A 548 0.50 -16.79 -10.07
CA ILE A 548 -0.59 -15.95 -10.60
C ILE A 548 -1.50 -16.77 -11.52
N PHE A 549 -2.81 -16.60 -11.38
CA PHE A 549 -3.85 -17.27 -12.15
C PHE A 549 -4.66 -16.35 -13.07
N GLY A 550 -4.50 -15.02 -12.95
CA GLY A 550 -5.19 -14.05 -13.79
C GLY A 550 -5.21 -12.64 -13.19
N PHE A 551 -5.85 -11.71 -13.88
CA PHE A 551 -5.95 -10.29 -13.51
C PHE A 551 -7.32 -9.73 -13.88
N ARG A 552 -7.77 -8.69 -13.18
CA ARG A 552 -9.02 -7.98 -13.47
C ARG A 552 -8.97 -6.50 -13.17
N LEU A 553 -9.76 -5.72 -13.91
CA LEU A 553 -9.98 -4.30 -13.74
C LEU A 553 -11.48 -4.07 -13.51
N LEU A 554 -11.89 -3.47 -12.38
CA LEU A 554 -13.29 -3.42 -11.94
C LEU A 554 -13.87 -2.00 -11.87
N VAL A 555 -15.14 -1.85 -12.26
CA VAL A 555 -15.91 -0.60 -12.21
C VAL A 555 -16.21 -0.15 -10.78
N ASP A 556 -16.53 -1.10 -9.90
CA ASP A 556 -16.83 -0.91 -8.49
C ASP A 556 -16.59 -2.22 -7.70
N GLU A 557 -16.73 -2.14 -6.38
CA GLU A 557 -16.58 -3.25 -5.44
C GLU A 557 -17.95 -3.85 -5.03
N MET A 558 -18.93 -3.86 -5.94
CA MET A 558 -20.28 -4.36 -5.66
C MET A 558 -20.38 -5.89 -5.82
N VAL A 559 -21.39 -6.50 -5.19
CA VAL A 559 -21.60 -7.96 -5.23
C VAL A 559 -21.80 -8.45 -6.66
N GLU A 560 -22.46 -7.66 -7.49
CA GLU A 560 -22.73 -7.92 -8.90
C GLU A 560 -21.45 -7.91 -9.73
N THR A 561 -20.61 -6.88 -9.55
CA THR A 561 -19.29 -6.79 -10.19
C THR A 561 -18.40 -7.95 -9.76
N TYR A 562 -18.36 -8.27 -8.46
CA TYR A 562 -17.65 -9.46 -7.99
C TYR A 562 -18.24 -10.77 -8.51
N THR A 563 -19.55 -10.88 -8.69
CA THR A 563 -20.18 -12.08 -9.26
C THR A 563 -19.82 -12.27 -10.73
N TRP A 564 -19.66 -11.19 -11.51
CA TRP A 564 -19.32 -11.25 -12.94
C TRP A 564 -17.97 -11.91 -13.25
N ILE A 565 -17.00 -11.87 -12.31
CA ILE A 565 -15.62 -12.28 -12.62
C ILE A 565 -15.39 -13.79 -12.34
N LEU A 566 -16.39 -14.50 -11.79
CA LEU A 566 -16.37 -15.94 -11.52
C LEU A 566 -16.89 -16.81 -12.67
#